data_AF-A0A022VUX5-F1
#
_entry.id   AF-A0A022VUX5-F1
#
_cell.length_a   1.000
_cell.length_b   1.000
_cell.length_c   1.000
_cell.angle_alpha   90.00
_cell.angle_beta   90.00
_cell.angle_gamma   90.00
#
_symmetry.space_group_name_H-M   'P 1'
#
loop_
_entity.id
_entity.type
_entity.pdbx_description
1 polymer ?
#
loop_
_entity_poly.entity_id
_entity_poly.type
_entity_poly.pdbx_seq_one_letter_code
_entity_poly.pdbx_strand_id
1 'polypeptide(L)'
;MRPPTKKRKIAAPAQPEEISFNPDSRAEFLTGFHKRKIRQERKAEFEEALKRHRAEMEALNGFPATEEESGSGSEQDRDDDEEEEWGGIVEPPPVDYEAEYIDEDKYTTVTVEEIEATREGLVPRREMNDKKDDEYEDSGDGEEEEEEEEEGDKEKNDGMSKKKKIWMKDNPNKDVKKKRKRKRDFKYESPLERKLNRAKERGRKKKQAEARKAKKR
;
A
#
# COMPACT_ATOMS: atom_id res chain seq x y z
N MET A 1 25.77 26.54 -12.24
CA MET A 1 24.76 26.04 -13.19
C MET A 1 24.61 24.53 -13.02
N ARG A 2 23.39 23.98 -12.95
CA ARG A 2 23.16 22.54 -12.73
C ARG A 2 23.33 21.76 -14.04
N PRO A 3 24.05 20.62 -14.08
CA PRO A 3 24.31 19.89 -15.32
C PRO A 3 23.03 19.27 -15.90
N PRO A 4 22.89 19.23 -17.24
CA PRO A 4 21.68 18.72 -17.88
C PRO A 4 21.53 17.21 -17.66
N THR A 5 20.36 16.78 -17.16
CA THR A 5 20.05 15.36 -16.96
C THR A 5 19.74 14.69 -18.30
N LYS A 6 20.56 13.70 -18.67
CA LYS A 6 20.35 12.88 -19.87
C LYS A 6 19.10 12.02 -19.69
N LYS A 7 18.02 12.34 -20.41
CA LYS A 7 16.81 11.49 -20.45
C LYS A 7 17.14 10.19 -21.17
N ARG A 8 17.11 9.05 -20.47
CA ARG A 8 17.21 7.73 -21.09
C ARG A 8 15.97 7.51 -21.96
N LYS A 9 16.18 7.22 -23.25
CA LYS A 9 15.12 6.86 -24.18
C LYS A 9 14.68 5.44 -23.81
N ILE A 10 13.48 5.29 -23.25
CA ILE A 10 12.87 3.98 -23.01
C ILE A 10 12.61 3.40 -24.41
N ALA A 11 13.14 2.21 -24.68
CA ALA A 11 12.90 1.51 -25.94
C ALA A 11 11.39 1.37 -26.13
N ALA A 12 10.88 1.75 -27.31
CA ALA A 12 9.47 1.60 -27.61
C ALA A 12 9.11 0.10 -27.47
N PRO A 13 8.02 -0.27 -26.75
CA PRO A 13 7.61 -1.65 -26.68
C PRO A 13 7.38 -2.17 -28.10
N ALA A 14 7.90 -3.36 -28.39
CA ALA A 14 7.75 -4.03 -29.68
C ALA A 14 6.27 -4.01 -30.05
N GLN A 15 5.94 -3.21 -31.08
CA GLN A 15 4.58 -3.19 -31.61
C GLN A 15 4.36 -4.54 -32.29
N PRO A 16 3.25 -5.23 -32.05
CA PRO A 16 2.94 -6.44 -32.79
C PRO A 16 2.93 -6.10 -34.29
N GLU A 17 3.69 -6.85 -35.08
CA GLU A 17 3.91 -6.57 -36.50
C GLU A 17 2.60 -6.62 -37.29
N GLU A 18 1.64 -7.45 -36.85
CA GLU A 18 0.33 -7.58 -37.49
C GLU A 18 -0.77 -7.83 -36.45
N ILE A 19 -1.86 -7.06 -36.52
CA ILE A 19 -3.08 -7.30 -35.74
C ILE A 19 -4.06 -8.04 -36.65
N SER A 20 -4.18 -9.37 -36.49
CA SER A 20 -5.21 -10.14 -37.18
C SER A 20 -6.56 -9.97 -36.48
N PHE A 21 -7.57 -9.52 -37.24
CA PHE A 21 -8.93 -9.35 -36.72
C PHE A 21 -9.85 -10.42 -37.29
N ASN A 22 -10.01 -11.51 -36.54
CA ASN A 22 -10.93 -12.57 -36.92
C ASN A 22 -12.38 -12.16 -36.59
N PRO A 23 -13.30 -12.16 -37.56
CA PRO A 23 -14.70 -11.77 -37.34
C PRO A 23 -15.41 -12.72 -36.35
N ASP A 24 -15.06 -14.01 -36.35
CA ASP A 24 -15.63 -15.00 -35.43
C ASP A 24 -15.24 -14.72 -33.97
N SER A 25 -13.96 -14.41 -33.73
CA SER A 25 -13.48 -14.01 -32.40
C SER A 25 -14.15 -12.73 -31.92
N ARG A 26 -14.47 -11.79 -32.82
CA ARG A 26 -15.27 -10.61 -32.48
C ARG A 26 -16.68 -10.98 -32.08
N ALA A 27 -17.33 -11.88 -32.82
CA ALA A 27 -18.69 -12.33 -32.51
C ALA A 27 -18.74 -13.00 -31.13
N GLU A 28 -17.78 -13.88 -30.82
CA GLU A 28 -17.63 -14.51 -29.49
C GLU A 28 -17.33 -13.48 -28.38
N PHE A 29 -16.57 -12.44 -28.68
CA PHE A 29 -16.29 -11.37 -27.73
C PHE A 29 -17.54 -10.54 -27.42
N LEU A 30 -18.35 -10.21 -28.44
CA LEU A 30 -19.57 -9.43 -28.29
C LEU A 30 -20.68 -10.20 -27.55
N THR A 31 -20.79 -11.51 -27.78
CA THR A 31 -21.71 -12.37 -27.01
C THR A 31 -21.30 -12.53 -25.54
N GLY A 32 -20.09 -12.09 -25.17
CA GLY A 32 -19.56 -12.20 -23.82
C GLY A 32 -19.13 -13.61 -23.43
N PHE A 33 -19.22 -14.58 -24.35
CA PHE A 33 -18.76 -15.95 -24.17
C PHE A 33 -17.25 -15.98 -23.90
N HIS A 34 -16.48 -15.19 -24.65
CA HIS A 34 -15.03 -15.05 -24.46
C HIS A 34 -14.67 -14.63 -23.03
N LYS A 35 -15.40 -13.67 -22.43
CA LYS A 35 -15.17 -13.22 -21.05
C LYS A 35 -15.48 -14.32 -20.03
N ARG A 36 -16.50 -15.13 -20.29
CA ARG A 36 -16.87 -16.27 -19.43
C ARG A 36 -15.81 -17.37 -19.51
N LYS A 37 -15.34 -17.66 -20.73
CA LYS A 37 -14.27 -18.62 -21.00
C LYS A 37 -12.97 -18.24 -20.27
N ILE A 38 -12.50 -17.00 -20.41
CA ILE A 38 -11.32 -16.50 -19.67
C ILE A 38 -11.50 -16.63 -18.16
N ARG A 39 -12.70 -16.35 -17.63
CA ARG A 39 -12.96 -16.49 -16.19
C ARG A 39 -12.87 -17.95 -15.74
N GLN A 40 -13.40 -18.88 -16.53
CA GLN A 40 -13.32 -20.31 -16.24
C GLN A 40 -11.88 -20.82 -16.33
N GLU A 41 -11.14 -20.44 -17.36
CA GLU A 41 -9.71 -20.76 -17.51
C GLU A 41 -8.91 -20.30 -16.28
N ARG A 42 -9.06 -19.02 -15.89
CA ARG A 42 -8.40 -18.50 -14.67
C ARG A 42 -8.82 -19.21 -13.38
N LYS A 43 -10.08 -19.63 -13.28
CA LYS A 43 -10.58 -20.36 -12.11
C LYS A 43 -9.96 -21.75 -12.05
N ALA A 44 -9.89 -22.45 -13.18
CA ALA A 44 -9.25 -23.75 -13.31
C ALA A 44 -7.76 -23.67 -12.99
N GLU A 45 -7.03 -22.71 -13.57
CA GLU A 45 -5.61 -22.46 -13.26
C GLU A 45 -5.37 -22.24 -11.76
N PHE A 46 -6.24 -21.45 -11.12
CA PHE A 46 -6.16 -21.19 -9.69
C PHE A 46 -6.45 -22.44 -8.85
N GLU A 47 -7.46 -23.23 -9.22
CA GLU A 47 -7.79 -24.49 -8.55
C GLU A 47 -6.66 -25.53 -8.69
N GLU A 48 -6.03 -25.63 -9.86
CA GLU A 48 -4.86 -26.48 -10.07
C GLU A 48 -3.66 -26.03 -9.23
N ALA A 49 -3.40 -24.73 -9.15
CA ALA A 49 -2.34 -24.18 -8.30
C ALA A 49 -2.59 -24.49 -6.81
N LEU A 50 -3.84 -24.35 -6.34
CA LEU A 50 -4.22 -24.72 -4.97
C LEU A 50 -4.07 -26.23 -4.73
N LYS A 51 -4.46 -27.07 -5.69
CA LYS A 51 -4.31 -28.52 -5.58
C LYS A 51 -2.84 -28.92 -5.50
N ARG A 52 -1.99 -28.32 -6.33
CA ARG A 52 -0.52 -28.54 -6.27
C ARG A 52 0.06 -28.09 -4.94
N HIS A 53 -0.30 -26.90 -4.46
CA HIS A 53 0.15 -26.40 -3.17
C HIS A 53 -0.31 -27.31 -2.02
N ARG A 54 -1.56 -27.78 -2.04
CA ARG A 54 -2.05 -28.74 -1.04
C ARG A 54 -1.27 -30.06 -1.08
N ALA A 55 -1.03 -30.61 -2.27
CA ALA A 55 -0.26 -31.83 -2.42
C ALA A 55 1.21 -31.66 -1.96
N GLU A 56 1.80 -30.49 -2.19
CA GLU A 56 3.14 -30.15 -1.69
C GLU A 56 3.16 -30.05 -0.17
N MET A 57 2.18 -29.37 0.43
CA MET A 57 2.04 -29.31 1.89
C MET A 57 1.79 -30.68 2.52
N GLU A 58 0.98 -31.53 1.87
CA GLU A 58 0.74 -32.91 2.31
C GLU A 58 2.02 -33.76 2.24
N ALA A 59 2.78 -33.62 1.14
CA ALA A 59 4.07 -34.30 0.98
C ALA A 59 5.10 -33.83 2.02
N LEU A 60 5.11 -32.54 2.37
CA LEU A 60 5.97 -31.99 3.43
C LEU A 60 5.51 -32.42 4.83
N ASN A 61 4.20 -32.52 5.05
CA ASN A 61 3.63 -32.93 6.34
C ASN A 61 3.71 -34.45 6.60
N GLY A 62 4.16 -35.23 5.61
CA GLY A 62 4.69 -36.59 5.84
C GLY A 62 3.70 -37.64 6.35
N PHE A 63 2.39 -37.40 6.35
CA PHE A 63 1.40 -38.39 6.72
C PHE A 63 0.59 -38.81 5.48
N PRO A 64 0.77 -40.05 4.96
CA PRO A 64 -0.10 -40.52 3.90
C PRO A 64 -1.49 -40.75 4.50
N ALA A 65 -2.51 -40.10 3.95
CA ALA A 65 -3.91 -40.47 4.20
C ALA A 65 -4.17 -41.84 3.54
N THR A 66 -3.63 -42.91 4.13
CA THR A 66 -4.02 -44.28 3.84
C THR A 66 -5.41 -44.49 4.42
N GLU A 67 -6.42 -44.41 3.54
CA GLU A 67 -7.47 -45.42 3.40
C GLU A 67 -7.86 -46.14 4.71
N GLU A 68 -8.62 -45.46 5.57
CA GLU A 68 -9.68 -45.97 6.47
C GLU A 68 -10.20 -44.79 7.31
N GLU A 69 -11.00 -43.90 6.70
CA GLU A 69 -12.18 -43.32 7.34
C GLU A 69 -13.02 -42.56 6.29
N SER A 70 -13.86 -43.32 5.61
CA SER A 70 -15.04 -42.80 4.94
C SER A 70 -16.06 -42.37 6.00
N GLY A 71 -16.02 -41.10 6.41
CA GLY A 71 -17.01 -40.48 7.28
C GLY A 71 -18.02 -39.60 6.54
N SER A 72 -18.46 -40.01 5.34
CA SER A 72 -19.61 -39.41 4.65
C SER A 72 -20.87 -40.21 4.96
N GLY A 73 -21.63 -39.78 5.96
CA GLY A 73 -23.07 -40.02 6.07
C GLY A 73 -23.52 -41.33 6.72
N SER A 74 -23.88 -41.26 8.01
CA SER A 74 -24.99 -42.05 8.56
C SER A 74 -25.72 -41.20 9.59
N GLU A 75 -26.89 -40.70 9.22
CA GLU A 75 -27.93 -40.37 10.18
C GLU A 75 -28.27 -41.65 10.95
N GLN A 76 -27.65 -41.83 12.11
CA GLN A 76 -28.13 -42.75 13.12
C GLN A 76 -28.29 -41.94 14.40
N ASP A 77 -29.50 -41.43 14.53
CA ASP A 77 -30.21 -41.11 15.76
C ASP A 77 -29.76 -42.04 16.90
N ARG A 78 -28.83 -41.54 17.72
CA ARG A 78 -28.52 -42.02 19.06
C ARG A 78 -28.31 -40.78 19.91
N ASP A 79 -29.40 -40.34 20.51
CA ASP A 79 -29.37 -39.63 21.78
C ASP A 79 -28.51 -40.44 22.76
N ASP A 80 -27.30 -39.95 23.03
CA ASP A 80 -26.51 -40.33 24.19
C ASP A 80 -25.82 -39.05 24.69
N ASP A 81 -26.54 -38.35 25.55
CA ASP A 81 -26.11 -37.23 26.37
C ASP A 81 -25.01 -37.68 27.34
N GLU A 82 -23.76 -37.75 26.87
CA GLU A 82 -22.60 -37.68 27.75
C GLU A 82 -21.71 -36.51 27.29
N GLU A 83 -21.75 -35.44 28.08
CA GLU A 83 -20.92 -34.25 27.97
C GLU A 83 -19.44 -34.67 27.87
N GLU A 84 -18.91 -34.75 26.66
CA GLU A 84 -17.49 -34.96 26.41
C GLU A 84 -16.76 -33.65 26.74
N GLU A 85 -16.57 -33.45 28.05
CA GLU A 85 -15.93 -32.32 28.68
C GLU A 85 -14.49 -32.26 28.19
N TRP A 86 -14.25 -31.29 27.30
CA TRP A 86 -12.97 -31.02 26.68
C TRP A 86 -11.86 -30.96 27.74
N GLY A 87 -11.01 -31.99 27.78
CA GLY A 87 -10.08 -32.27 28.88
C GLY A 87 -8.89 -31.32 29.04
N GLY A 88 -8.98 -30.09 28.52
CA GLY A 88 -7.94 -29.07 28.60
C GLY A 88 -6.65 -29.43 27.85
N ILE A 89 -5.88 -28.43 27.46
CA ILE A 89 -4.51 -28.65 27.01
C ILE A 89 -3.66 -28.83 28.27
N VAL A 90 -2.84 -29.89 28.30
CA VAL A 90 -1.88 -30.13 29.39
C VAL A 90 -1.01 -28.88 29.55
N GLU A 91 -1.09 -28.25 30.72
CA GLU A 91 -0.30 -27.06 31.04
C GLU A 91 1.18 -27.40 30.85
N PRO A 92 1.90 -26.72 29.92
CA PRO A 92 3.31 -26.99 29.72
C PRO A 92 4.08 -26.66 31.01
N PRO A 93 5.25 -27.27 31.24
CA PRO A 93 6.05 -26.98 32.41
C PRO A 93 6.31 -25.46 32.52
N PRO A 94 6.31 -24.91 33.74
CA PRO A 94 6.53 -23.48 33.93
C PRO A 94 7.87 -23.09 33.30
N VAL A 95 7.79 -22.22 32.30
CA VAL A 95 8.96 -21.63 31.65
C VAL A 95 9.47 -20.54 32.59
N ASP A 96 10.73 -20.62 33.00
CA ASP A 96 11.38 -19.59 33.81
C ASP A 96 11.61 -18.33 32.95
N TYR A 97 10.60 -17.46 32.91
CA TYR A 97 10.62 -16.20 32.15
C TYR A 97 11.76 -15.24 32.56
N GLU A 98 12.36 -15.43 33.74
CA GLU A 98 13.51 -14.65 34.21
C GLU A 98 14.83 -15.05 33.55
N ALA A 99 15.02 -16.33 33.19
CA ALA A 99 16.25 -16.81 32.55
C ALA A 99 16.29 -16.48 31.05
N GLU A 100 15.11 -16.32 30.44
CA GLU A 100 14.95 -15.97 29.03
C GLU A 100 14.77 -14.45 28.80
N TYR A 101 14.70 -13.63 29.86
CA TYR A 101 14.70 -12.18 29.71
C TYR A 101 16.10 -11.69 29.32
N ILE A 102 16.38 -11.77 28.02
CA ILE A 102 17.45 -11.02 27.38
C ILE A 102 17.01 -9.57 27.42
N ASP A 103 17.80 -8.68 28.05
CA ASP A 103 17.54 -7.24 28.07
C ASP A 103 17.21 -6.74 26.66
N GLU A 104 15.92 -6.55 26.37
CA GLU A 104 15.44 -6.15 25.05
C GLU A 104 16.05 -4.80 24.67
N ASP A 105 16.26 -3.93 25.65
CA ASP A 105 16.90 -2.63 25.48
C ASP A 105 18.40 -2.71 25.19
N LYS A 106 19.07 -3.84 25.45
CA LYS A 106 20.51 -4.00 25.20
C LYS A 106 20.82 -4.47 23.77
N TYR A 107 19.89 -5.17 23.12
CA TYR A 107 20.11 -5.75 21.79
C TYR A 107 19.16 -5.20 20.71
N THR A 108 18.15 -4.40 21.08
CA THR A 108 17.28 -3.70 20.11
C THR A 108 17.72 -2.28 19.79
N THR A 109 18.86 -1.81 20.31
CA THR A 109 19.41 -0.51 19.91
C THR A 109 19.85 -0.55 18.44
N VAL A 110 19.10 0.15 17.59
CA VAL A 110 19.43 0.33 16.18
C VAL A 110 20.62 1.28 16.07
N THR A 111 21.80 0.74 15.76
CA THR A 111 22.98 1.54 15.42
C THR A 111 22.82 2.08 13.99
N VAL A 112 22.65 3.38 13.85
CA VAL A 112 22.59 4.05 12.54
C VAL A 112 24.01 4.34 12.08
N GLU A 113 24.57 3.47 11.25
CA GLU A 113 25.82 3.75 10.54
C GLU A 113 25.51 4.59 9.28
N GLU A 114 26.21 5.71 9.11
CA GLU A 114 26.10 6.55 7.92
C GLU A 114 26.76 5.82 6.73
N ILE A 115 25.99 5.44 5.72
CA ILE A 115 26.48 4.72 4.53
C ILE A 115 26.31 5.61 3.30
N GLU A 116 27.37 5.80 2.52
CA GLU A 116 27.34 6.54 1.26
C GLU A 116 27.20 5.59 0.06
N ALA A 117 26.27 5.88 -0.85
CA ALA A 117 26.05 5.09 -2.05
C ALA A 117 27.07 5.48 -3.15
N THR A 118 28.15 4.71 -3.25
CA THR A 118 29.17 4.90 -4.30
C THR A 118 28.99 3.93 -5.46
N ARG A 119 29.76 4.15 -6.53
CA ARG A 119 29.75 3.35 -7.77
C ARG A 119 30.02 1.85 -7.52
N GLU A 120 30.75 1.54 -6.44
CA GLU A 120 31.17 0.18 -6.07
C GLU A 120 30.27 -0.46 -4.99
N GLY A 121 29.33 0.29 -4.42
CA GLY A 121 28.41 -0.22 -3.42
C GLY A 121 28.05 0.78 -2.32
N LEU A 122 27.46 0.24 -1.26
CA LEU A 122 27.10 0.94 -0.03
C LEU A 122 28.31 0.88 0.91
N VAL A 123 29.06 1.98 1.04
CA VAL A 123 30.29 2.03 1.84
C VAL A 123 30.05 2.85 3.10
N PRO A 124 30.40 2.36 4.31
CA PRO A 124 30.32 3.14 5.53
C PRO A 124 31.14 4.43 5.42
N ARG A 125 30.56 5.57 5.79
CA ARG A 125 31.17 6.92 5.70
C ARG A 125 32.49 7.02 6.46
N ARG A 126 32.66 6.23 7.53
CA ARG A 126 33.89 6.19 8.31
C ARG A 126 35.11 5.79 7.45
N GLU A 127 34.93 4.83 6.55
CA GLU A 127 35.97 4.37 5.61
C GLU A 127 36.31 5.38 4.50
N MET A 128 35.44 6.38 4.29
CA MET A 128 35.66 7.49 3.37
C MET A 128 36.39 8.66 4.04
N ASN A 129 36.22 8.87 5.35
CA ASN A 129 36.87 9.93 6.10
C ASN A 129 38.36 9.65 6.33
N ASP A 130 38.74 8.39 6.57
CA ASP A 130 40.16 7.99 6.68
C ASP A 130 40.96 8.19 5.36
N LYS A 131 40.27 8.48 4.25
CA LYS A 131 40.88 8.78 2.93
C LYS A 131 40.86 10.27 2.57
N LYS A 132 40.33 11.14 3.44
CA LYS A 132 40.03 12.54 3.10
C LYS A 132 40.89 13.58 3.82
N ASP A 133 41.82 13.14 4.67
CA ASP A 133 42.72 14.02 5.42
C ASP A 133 43.87 14.63 4.58
N ASP A 134 43.89 14.41 3.26
CA ASP A 134 44.96 14.91 2.36
C ASP A 134 44.52 15.99 1.36
N GLU A 135 43.40 16.70 1.52
CA GLU A 135 43.12 17.83 0.60
C GLU A 135 42.17 18.94 1.11
N TYR A 136 42.80 20.07 1.49
CA TYR A 136 42.35 21.47 1.48
C TYR A 136 41.24 21.96 2.45
N GLU A 137 41.69 22.80 3.41
CA GLU A 137 40.90 23.87 4.05
C GLU A 137 40.38 24.87 3.01
N ASP A 138 39.19 25.45 3.24
CA ASP A 138 38.99 26.92 3.21
C ASP A 138 37.52 27.33 3.50
N SER A 139 37.41 28.31 4.40
CA SER A 139 36.34 29.30 4.61
C SER A 139 35.01 28.89 5.23
N GLY A 140 34.90 29.26 6.51
CA GLY A 140 33.65 29.43 7.24
C GLY A 140 32.99 30.79 7.00
N ASP A 141 31.70 30.84 7.29
CA ASP A 141 30.95 32.02 7.70
C ASP A 141 29.60 31.52 8.24
N GLY A 142 29.27 31.84 9.48
CA GLY A 142 28.09 31.34 10.18
C GLY A 142 27.92 32.05 11.51
N GLU A 143 27.33 33.24 11.45
CA GLU A 143 26.86 33.99 12.62
C GLU A 143 25.44 33.57 13.02
N GLU A 144 25.19 33.75 14.33
CA GLU A 144 24.13 33.25 15.20
C GLU A 144 22.76 33.94 14.99
N GLU A 145 21.66 33.28 15.38
CA GLU A 145 20.81 33.67 16.54
C GLU A 145 19.43 32.98 16.54
N GLU A 146 18.91 32.88 17.76
CA GLU A 146 17.83 32.06 18.31
C GLU A 146 16.40 32.53 18.03
N GLU A 147 15.47 31.59 18.28
CA GLU A 147 14.10 31.66 18.81
C GLU A 147 13.17 32.87 18.57
N GLU A 148 11.93 32.60 18.17
CA GLU A 148 10.75 32.76 19.04
C GLU A 148 9.46 32.22 18.39
N GLU A 149 8.59 31.67 19.25
CA GLU A 149 7.22 31.25 18.94
C GLU A 149 6.27 32.45 18.78
N GLU A 150 5.24 32.33 17.94
CA GLU A 150 3.98 33.03 18.22
C GLU A 150 2.77 32.23 17.70
N GLU A 151 1.86 31.92 18.62
CA GLU A 151 0.52 31.43 18.35
C GLU A 151 -0.30 32.44 17.54
N GLY A 152 -0.94 31.98 16.47
CA GLY A 152 -1.85 32.79 15.66
C GLY A 152 -3.16 32.07 15.41
N ASP A 153 -4.12 32.31 16.31
CA ASP A 153 -5.52 31.92 16.19
C ASP A 153 -6.11 32.38 14.83
N LYS A 154 -6.62 31.43 14.04
CA LYS A 154 -7.31 31.72 12.78
C LYS A 154 -8.80 31.77 13.02
N GLU A 155 -9.25 32.91 13.53
CA GLU A 155 -10.64 33.35 13.43
C GLU A 155 -11.10 33.28 11.97
N LYS A 156 -12.13 32.46 11.74
CA LYS A 156 -12.85 32.41 10.47
C LYS A 156 -13.71 33.65 10.35
N ASN A 157 -13.25 34.62 9.58
CA ASN A 157 -14.12 35.66 9.05
C ASN A 157 -15.06 35.08 7.97
N ASP A 158 -16.13 34.41 8.42
CA ASP A 158 -17.33 34.11 7.65
C ASP A 158 -18.21 35.37 7.65
N GLY A 159 -18.13 36.19 6.59
CA GLY A 159 -18.97 37.39 6.56
C GLY A 159 -18.90 38.30 5.34
N MET A 160 -18.21 37.95 4.24
CA MET A 160 -18.21 38.81 3.06
C MET A 160 -19.35 38.42 2.11
N SER A 161 -20.47 39.15 2.22
CA SER A 161 -21.60 39.14 1.30
C SER A 161 -21.12 39.01 -0.16
N LYS A 162 -21.58 37.98 -0.87
CA LYS A 162 -21.30 37.82 -2.30
C LYS A 162 -22.02 38.94 -3.06
N LYS A 163 -21.39 40.11 -3.20
CA LYS A 163 -21.84 41.16 -4.11
C LYS A 163 -21.88 40.55 -5.52
N LYS A 164 -23.05 40.57 -6.14
CA LYS A 164 -23.26 40.12 -7.53
C LYS A 164 -22.28 40.90 -8.42
N LYS A 165 -21.53 40.19 -9.29
CA LYS A 165 -20.64 40.84 -10.25
C LYS A 165 -21.46 41.79 -11.12
N ILE A 166 -21.18 43.08 -11.00
CA ILE A 166 -21.68 44.10 -11.93
C ILE A 166 -21.00 43.77 -13.28
N TRP A 167 -21.80 43.55 -14.33
CA TRP A 167 -21.29 43.26 -15.66
C TRP A 167 -20.66 44.53 -16.23
N MET A 168 -19.36 44.69 -16.01
CA MET A 168 -18.53 45.68 -16.70
C MET A 168 -17.75 44.97 -17.81
N LYS A 169 -17.57 45.66 -18.95
CA LYS A 169 -16.90 45.12 -20.14
C LYS A 169 -15.45 44.73 -19.86
N ASP A 170 -14.82 45.39 -18.88
CA ASP A 170 -13.51 45.07 -18.35
C ASP A 170 -13.62 44.41 -16.97
N ASN A 171 -13.05 43.20 -16.87
CA ASN A 171 -13.08 42.40 -15.65
C ASN A 171 -12.12 43.02 -14.61
N PRO A 172 -12.58 43.51 -13.45
CA PRO A 172 -11.75 44.23 -12.46
C PRO A 172 -10.69 43.36 -11.75
N ASN A 173 -10.55 42.11 -12.17
CA ASN A 173 -9.65 41.11 -11.58
C ASN A 173 -8.70 40.50 -12.65
N LYS A 174 -8.49 41.21 -13.76
CA LYS A 174 -7.66 40.74 -14.89
C LYS A 174 -6.17 40.65 -14.52
N ASP A 175 -5.71 41.49 -13.61
CA ASP A 175 -4.29 41.58 -13.22
C ASP A 175 -3.91 40.61 -12.09
N VAL A 176 -4.89 39.99 -11.43
CA VAL A 176 -4.64 38.93 -10.44
C VAL A 176 -4.43 37.61 -11.19
N LYS A 177 -3.24 37.44 -11.76
CA LYS A 177 -2.77 36.18 -12.34
C LYS A 177 -2.71 35.11 -11.25
N LYS A 178 -3.79 34.36 -11.04
CA LYS A 178 -3.81 33.21 -10.13
C LYS A 178 -2.73 32.22 -10.59
N LYS A 179 -1.70 32.02 -9.76
CA LYS A 179 -0.67 31.01 -10.00
C LYS A 179 -1.37 29.66 -10.21
N ARG A 180 -1.20 29.07 -11.40
CA ARG A 180 -1.77 27.74 -11.73
C ARG A 180 -1.20 26.74 -10.72
N LYS A 181 -2.06 26.06 -9.96
CA LYS A 181 -1.61 24.98 -9.07
C LYS A 181 -0.93 23.92 -9.93
N ARG A 182 0.26 23.48 -9.51
CA ARG A 182 0.95 22.35 -10.15
C ARG A 182 0.01 21.14 -10.09
N LYS A 183 -0.04 20.36 -11.18
CA LYS A 183 -0.78 19.11 -11.18
C LYS A 183 -0.13 18.22 -10.11
N ARG A 184 -0.94 17.56 -9.28
CA ARG A 184 -0.42 16.52 -8.38
C ARG A 184 0.23 15.46 -9.25
N ASP A 185 1.47 15.12 -8.95
CA ASP A 185 2.09 13.96 -9.58
C ASP A 185 1.27 12.74 -9.16
N PHE A 186 0.73 12.03 -10.15
CA PHE A 186 0.00 10.79 -9.93
C PHE A 186 1.01 9.72 -9.53
N LYS A 187 1.40 9.68 -8.25
CA LYS A 187 2.00 8.48 -7.67
C LYS A 187 0.88 7.50 -7.38
N TYR A 188 1.05 6.26 -7.83
CA TYR A 188 0.12 5.20 -7.47
C TYR A 188 0.14 5.05 -5.96
N GLU A 189 -0.98 5.37 -5.32
CA GLU A 189 -1.22 5.00 -3.93
C GLU A 189 -1.04 3.48 -3.81
N SER A 190 -0.36 3.05 -2.75
CA SER A 190 -0.23 1.62 -2.45
C SER A 190 -1.62 0.97 -2.35
N PRO A 191 -1.78 -0.34 -2.62
CA PRO A 191 -3.07 -1.00 -2.52
C PRO A 191 -3.78 -0.80 -1.17
N LEU A 192 -3.03 -0.66 -0.08
CA LEU A 192 -3.54 -0.37 1.26
C LEU A 192 -4.05 1.07 1.37
N GLU A 193 -3.28 2.05 0.91
CA GLU A 193 -3.73 3.46 0.86
C GLU A 193 -5.00 3.61 0.03
N ARG A 194 -5.12 2.91 -1.09
CA ARG A 194 -6.33 2.93 -1.94
C ARG A 194 -7.55 2.38 -1.19
N LYS A 195 -7.37 1.30 -0.42
CA LYS A 195 -8.45 0.74 0.42
C LYS A 195 -8.87 1.75 1.49
N LEU A 196 -7.91 2.37 2.18
CA LEU A 196 -8.17 3.38 3.20
C LEU A 196 -8.86 4.62 2.62
N ASN A 197 -8.40 5.12 1.48
CA ASN A 197 -9.02 6.27 0.80
C ASN A 197 -10.45 5.94 0.33
N ARG A 198 -10.68 4.73 -0.18
CA ARG A 198 -12.04 4.27 -0.53
C ARG A 198 -12.95 4.20 0.69
N ALA A 199 -12.44 3.73 1.83
CA ALA A 199 -13.20 3.72 3.09
C ALA A 199 -13.53 5.16 3.56
N LYS A 200 -12.55 6.07 3.53
CA LYS A 200 -12.75 7.50 3.85
C LYS A 200 -13.78 8.15 2.95
N GLU A 201 -13.73 7.92 1.64
CA GLU A 201 -14.73 8.44 0.71
C GLU A 201 -16.14 7.89 0.98
N ARG A 202 -16.25 6.58 1.23
CA ARG A 202 -17.53 5.94 1.57
C ARG A 202 -18.13 6.55 2.84
N GLY A 203 -17.30 6.75 3.87
CA GLY A 203 -17.73 7.43 5.11
C GLY A 203 -18.24 8.85 4.86
N ARG A 204 -17.51 9.65 4.07
CA ARG A 204 -17.93 11.02 3.71
C ARG A 204 -19.26 11.03 2.93
N LYS A 205 -19.42 10.13 1.96
CA LYS A 205 -20.65 9.99 1.15
C LYS A 205 -21.82 9.54 2.03
N LYS A 206 -21.60 8.61 2.95
CA LYS A 206 -22.61 8.16 3.93
C LYS A 206 -23.08 9.31 4.81
N LYS A 207 -22.15 10.05 5.43
CA LYS A 207 -22.46 11.22 6.26
C LYS A 207 -23.23 12.30 5.48
N GLN A 208 -22.84 12.57 4.24
CA GLN A 208 -23.56 13.51 3.39
C GLN A 208 -24.98 13.02 3.04
N ALA A 209 -25.17 11.72 2.80
CA ALA A 209 -26.48 11.14 2.54
C ALA A 209 -27.37 11.20 3.79
N GLU A 210 -26.84 10.90 4.97
CA GLU A 210 -27.54 11.04 6.25
C GLU A 210 -27.97 12.48 6.50
N ALA A 211 -27.08 13.46 6.30
CA ALA A 211 -27.44 14.88 6.43
C ALA A 211 -28.56 15.31 5.46
N ARG A 212 -28.56 14.79 4.22
CA ARG A 212 -29.65 15.04 3.25
C ARG A 212 -30.96 14.40 3.69
N LYS A 213 -30.91 13.18 4.24
CA LYS A 213 -32.10 12.47 4.75
C LYS A 213 -32.65 13.16 6.01
N ALA A 214 -31.78 13.60 6.91
CA ALA A 214 -32.16 14.33 8.12
C ALA A 214 -32.79 15.69 7.79
N LYS A 215 -32.31 16.39 6.77
CA LYS A 215 -32.91 17.66 6.30
C LYS A 215 -34.25 17.48 5.56
N LYS A 216 -34.54 16.27 5.07
CA LYS A 216 -35.79 15.95 4.36
C LYS A 216 -36.88 15.45 5.31
N ARG A 217 -36.51 14.99 6.50
CA ARG A 217 -37.43 14.75 7.62
C ARG A 217 -37.68 16.05 8.36
#